data_AF-A0A924ZN43-F1
#
_entry.id   AF-A0A924ZN43-F1
#
_cell.length_a   1.000
_cell.length_b   1.000
_cell.length_c   1.000
_cell.angle_alpha   90.00
_cell.angle_beta   90.00
_cell.angle_gamma   90.00
#
_symmetry.space_group_name_H-M   'P 1'
#
loop_
_entity.id
_entity.type
_entity.pdbx_description
1 polymer ?
#
loop_
_entity_poly.entity_id
_entity_poly.type
_entity_poly.pdbx_seq_one_letter_code
_entity_poly.pdbx_strand_id
1 'polypeptide(L)'
;MGLYKNLFKQTAIYGLATVVPRMFSFFLVPLYTDLLPKAEYGKVSIIFAYMIFFNVVLAYGMETAFFRFYNKETNKNSVVETTSISIFWTSIAFLFIALVFRNTLSGWSGINEQYISYAIWILVLDALVIVPFSKLRVNQQPVKYAIIKIGNVAVNLFLNLFFLSYLPAIAESNPDSILRSLYLEDFQIGYIFVSNVVASLLTFIALSPNYFKLKWYFDYSLWKRMMQYGMPILVAGIAFAINEQFDKILLGKLLPPDIADAEVGVYNACYKLGLFMVLYRTAYTLGIEPFFFSHSDSKDAPQTYATITKYFVIFGSFILLSVIVFADILKLILIQDESYWEAMKVVPLIILANFFLGIYTNLSVWYKLIDKT
;
A
#
# COMPACT_ATOMS: atom_id res chain seq x y z
N MET A 1 -11.54 11.57 -30.97
CA MET A 1 -11.92 10.27 -30.34
C MET A 1 -10.74 9.45 -29.81
N GLY A 2 -9.52 9.48 -30.41
CA GLY A 2 -8.38 8.66 -29.95
C GLY A 2 -7.76 9.03 -28.59
N LEU A 3 -7.67 10.32 -28.26
CA LEU A 3 -7.03 10.80 -27.03
C LEU A 3 -7.82 10.38 -25.77
N TYR A 4 -9.13 10.62 -25.75
CA TYR A 4 -10.02 10.21 -24.65
C TYR A 4 -10.09 8.69 -24.47
N LYS A 5 -10.10 7.93 -25.58
CA LYS A 5 -10.07 6.46 -25.53
C LYS A 5 -8.75 5.92 -24.94
N ASN A 6 -7.62 6.54 -25.29
CA ASN A 6 -6.31 6.16 -24.74
C ASN A 6 -6.18 6.55 -23.26
N LEU A 7 -6.65 7.74 -22.87
CA LEU A 7 -6.69 8.16 -21.47
C LEU A 7 -7.56 7.21 -20.65
N PHE A 8 -8.77 6.91 -21.10
CA PHE A 8 -9.67 5.99 -20.39
C PHE A 8 -9.07 4.59 -20.25
N LYS A 9 -8.43 4.07 -21.32
CA LYS A 9 -7.74 2.77 -21.28
C LYS A 9 -6.56 2.79 -20.30
N GLN A 10 -5.76 3.85 -20.28
CA GLN A 10 -4.64 3.99 -19.35
C GLN A 10 -5.13 4.09 -17.90
N THR A 11 -6.12 4.95 -17.63
CA THR A 11 -6.74 5.10 -16.30
C THR A 11 -7.35 3.79 -15.82
N ALA A 12 -8.06 3.06 -16.66
CA ALA A 12 -8.63 1.76 -16.31
C ALA A 12 -7.53 0.75 -15.92
N ILE A 13 -6.43 0.66 -16.68
CA ILE A 13 -5.34 -0.26 -16.38
C ILE A 13 -4.60 0.14 -15.09
N TYR A 14 -4.30 1.42 -14.89
CA TYR A 14 -3.67 1.89 -13.64
C TYR A 14 -4.60 1.74 -12.43
N GLY A 15 -5.90 1.96 -12.63
CA GLY A 15 -6.92 1.74 -11.62
C GLY A 15 -7.00 0.27 -11.21
N LEU A 16 -7.03 -0.65 -12.18
CA LEU A 16 -6.94 -2.09 -11.93
C LEU A 16 -5.66 -2.46 -11.18
N ALA A 17 -4.52 -1.91 -11.59
CA ALA A 17 -3.24 -2.12 -10.91
C ALA A 17 -3.22 -1.60 -9.46
N THR A 18 -4.19 -0.77 -9.06
CA THR A 18 -4.34 -0.24 -7.70
C THR A 18 -5.39 -1.03 -6.90
N VAL A 19 -6.52 -1.38 -7.53
CA VAL A 19 -7.66 -2.07 -6.89
C VAL A 19 -7.36 -3.55 -6.67
N VAL A 20 -6.79 -4.23 -7.66
CA VAL A 20 -6.55 -5.68 -7.62
C VAL A 20 -5.62 -6.08 -6.45
N PRO A 21 -4.48 -5.40 -6.21
CA PRO A 21 -3.67 -5.66 -5.02
C PRO A 21 -4.43 -5.59 -3.69
N ARG A 22 -5.34 -4.62 -3.55
CA ARG A 22 -6.15 -4.45 -2.34
C ARG A 22 -7.16 -5.59 -2.17
N MET A 23 -7.75 -6.06 -3.27
CA MET A 23 -8.63 -7.25 -3.25
C MET A 23 -7.86 -8.51 -2.87
N PHE A 24 -6.62 -8.68 -3.32
CA PHE A 24 -5.79 -9.81 -2.88
C PHE A 24 -5.45 -9.74 -1.39
N SER A 25 -5.18 -8.54 -0.85
CA SER A 25 -5.03 -8.35 0.59
C SER A 25 -6.29 -8.72 1.38
N PHE A 26 -7.47 -8.66 0.77
CA PHE A 26 -8.72 -9.10 1.37
C PHE A 26 -8.82 -10.63 1.42
N PHE A 27 -8.39 -11.32 0.36
CA PHE A 27 -8.33 -12.80 0.33
C PHE A 27 -7.31 -13.41 1.29
N LEU A 28 -6.31 -12.63 1.72
CA LEU A 28 -5.36 -13.05 2.75
C LEU A 28 -5.94 -13.00 4.17
N VAL A 29 -7.05 -12.27 4.41
CA VAL A 29 -7.63 -12.11 5.75
C VAL A 29 -8.16 -13.42 6.33
N PRO A 30 -8.94 -14.25 5.60
CA PRO A 30 -9.34 -15.56 6.10
C PRO A 30 -8.14 -16.44 6.42
N LEU A 31 -7.12 -16.45 5.53
CA LEU A 31 -5.90 -17.25 5.72
C LEU A 31 -5.16 -16.87 7.01
N TYR A 32 -5.06 -15.57 7.30
CA TYR A 32 -4.38 -15.08 8.49
C TYR A 32 -5.21 -15.26 9.77
N THR A 33 -6.53 -15.07 9.71
CA THR A 33 -7.39 -15.21 10.91
C THR A 33 -7.61 -16.66 11.30
N ASP A 34 -7.55 -17.60 10.37
CA ASP A 34 -7.68 -19.04 10.63
C ASP A 34 -6.37 -19.67 11.12
N LEU A 35 -5.23 -19.28 10.55
CA LEU A 35 -3.95 -19.95 10.82
C LEU A 35 -3.07 -19.28 11.88
N LEU A 36 -3.24 -17.97 12.13
CA LEU A 36 -2.41 -17.24 13.09
C LEU A 36 -3.16 -16.96 14.39
N PRO A 37 -2.48 -17.09 15.55
CA PRO A 37 -3.00 -16.53 16.79
C PRO A 37 -3.21 -15.01 16.69
N LYS A 38 -4.22 -14.50 17.40
CA LYS A 38 -4.55 -13.06 17.50
C LYS A 38 -3.33 -12.17 17.73
N ALA A 39 -2.49 -12.53 18.70
CA ALA A 39 -1.31 -11.75 19.06
C ALA A 39 -0.27 -11.70 17.93
N GLU A 40 -0.01 -12.83 17.26
CA GLU A 40 0.95 -12.88 16.16
C GLU A 40 0.45 -12.09 14.95
N TYR A 41 -0.86 -12.16 14.64
CA TYR A 41 -1.45 -11.31 13.61
C TYR A 41 -1.39 -9.81 13.96
N GLY A 42 -1.56 -9.46 15.24
CA GLY A 42 -1.37 -8.11 15.75
C GLY A 42 0.04 -7.58 15.52
N LYS A 43 1.07 -8.36 15.89
CA LYS A 43 2.48 -8.01 15.65
C LYS A 43 2.76 -7.76 14.16
N VAL A 44 2.29 -8.64 13.28
CA VAL A 44 2.40 -8.47 11.82
C VAL A 44 1.75 -7.15 11.37
N SER A 45 0.58 -6.84 11.91
CA SER A 45 -0.17 -5.63 11.59
C SER A 45 0.56 -4.36 12.02
N ILE A 46 1.19 -4.38 13.20
CA ILE A 46 2.02 -3.27 13.70
C ILE A 46 3.26 -3.08 12.83
N ILE A 47 3.94 -4.15 12.45
CA ILE A 47 5.12 -4.06 11.56
C ILE A 47 4.74 -3.46 10.21
N PHE A 48 3.63 -3.91 9.60
CA PHE A 48 3.17 -3.33 8.34
C PHE A 48 2.76 -1.86 8.47
N ALA A 49 2.17 -1.45 9.61
CA ALA A 49 1.88 -0.05 9.88
C ALA A 49 3.16 0.81 9.90
N TYR A 50 4.21 0.34 10.57
CA TYR A 50 5.53 0.99 10.54
C TYR A 50 6.14 1.01 9.13
N MET A 51 6.02 -0.08 8.37
CA MET A 51 6.54 -0.14 7.01
C MET A 51 5.88 0.90 6.09
N ILE A 52 4.57 1.13 6.21
CA ILE A 52 3.89 2.17 5.44
C ILE A 52 4.48 3.55 5.73
N PHE A 53 4.73 3.86 7.01
CA PHE A 53 5.38 5.11 7.41
C PHE A 53 6.80 5.23 6.81
N PHE A 54 7.64 4.21 6.97
CA PHE A 54 9.00 4.22 6.44
C PHE A 54 9.07 4.26 4.91
N ASN A 55 8.12 3.63 4.21
CA ASN A 55 8.01 3.72 2.76
C ASN A 55 7.82 5.16 2.28
N VAL A 56 7.01 5.95 3.00
CA VAL A 56 6.85 7.38 2.68
C VAL A 56 8.16 8.15 2.89
N VAL A 57 8.86 7.87 3.98
CA VAL A 57 10.16 8.49 4.29
C VAL A 57 11.21 8.14 3.24
N LEU A 58 11.29 6.87 2.83
CA LEU A 58 12.24 6.40 1.80
C LEU A 58 11.88 6.87 0.39
N ALA A 59 10.62 7.16 0.12
CA ALA A 59 10.20 7.80 -1.13
C ALA A 59 10.54 9.30 -1.15
N TYR A 60 10.52 9.98 0.01
CA TYR A 60 10.77 11.42 0.22
C TYR A 60 10.18 12.36 -0.86
N GLY A 61 9.00 12.01 -1.38
CA GLY A 61 8.28 12.77 -2.41
C GLY A 61 8.89 12.70 -3.82
N MET A 62 9.90 11.86 -4.05
CA MET A 62 10.62 11.77 -5.33
C MET A 62 9.79 11.22 -6.47
N GLU A 63 8.80 10.38 -6.21
CA GLU A 63 7.87 9.93 -7.26
C GLU A 63 7.20 11.15 -7.92
N THR A 64 6.55 12.00 -7.12
CA THR A 64 5.86 13.20 -7.62
C THR A 64 6.83 14.23 -8.19
N ALA A 65 7.99 14.42 -7.55
CA ALA A 65 9.02 15.31 -8.07
C ALA A 65 9.54 14.83 -9.44
N PHE A 66 9.77 13.53 -9.59
CA PHE A 66 10.18 12.93 -10.86
C PHE A 66 9.18 13.25 -11.97
N PHE A 67 7.88 13.05 -11.76
CA PHE A 67 6.86 13.38 -12.78
C PHE A 67 6.91 14.85 -13.19
N ARG A 68 7.00 15.76 -12.21
CA ARG A 68 7.02 17.21 -12.49
C ARG A 68 8.25 17.62 -13.29
N PHE A 69 9.44 17.21 -12.84
CA PHE A 69 10.70 17.62 -13.46
C PHE A 69 10.97 16.89 -14.78
N TYR A 70 10.51 15.65 -14.95
CA TYR A 70 10.63 14.94 -16.23
C TYR A 70 9.86 15.63 -17.36
N ASN A 71 8.70 16.23 -17.06
CA ASN A 71 7.91 16.97 -18.05
C ASN A 71 8.40 18.40 -18.29
N LYS A 72 9.16 18.98 -17.35
CA LYS A 72 9.64 20.37 -17.41
C LYS A 72 11.05 20.50 -17.99
N GLU A 73 11.95 19.56 -17.66
CA GLU A 73 13.34 19.62 -18.07
C GLU A 73 13.52 19.13 -19.51
N THR A 74 14.40 19.80 -20.26
CA THR A 74 14.74 19.39 -21.64
C THR A 74 15.52 18.08 -21.64
N ASN A 75 16.45 17.92 -20.68
CA ASN A 75 17.20 16.69 -20.50
C ASN A 75 16.48 15.72 -19.56
N LYS A 76 15.60 14.89 -20.14
CA LYS A 76 14.86 13.86 -19.40
C LYS A 76 15.75 12.78 -18.79
N ASN A 77 16.92 12.52 -19.39
CA ASN A 77 17.84 11.50 -18.90
C ASN A 77 18.50 11.92 -17.60
N SER A 78 18.88 13.20 -17.45
CA SER A 78 19.46 13.69 -16.20
C SER A 78 18.46 13.59 -15.04
N VAL A 79 17.16 13.80 -15.28
CA VAL A 79 16.10 13.58 -14.26
C VAL A 79 16.06 12.12 -13.83
N VAL A 80 16.03 11.18 -14.79
CA VAL A 80 16.00 9.74 -14.50
C VAL A 80 17.24 9.31 -13.73
N GLU A 81 18.42 9.72 -14.18
CA GLU A 81 19.70 9.34 -13.57
C GLU A 81 19.84 9.95 -12.17
N THR A 82 19.64 11.26 -12.01
CA THR A 82 19.72 11.94 -10.71
C THR A 82 18.74 11.37 -9.69
N THR A 83 17.49 11.10 -10.10
CA THR A 83 16.47 10.52 -9.20
C THR A 83 16.81 9.08 -8.83
N SER A 84 17.22 8.27 -9.81
CA SER A 84 17.57 6.86 -9.58
C SER A 84 18.78 6.71 -8.67
N ILE A 85 19.83 7.51 -8.90
CA ILE A 85 21.04 7.55 -8.08
C ILE A 85 20.71 8.02 -6.66
N SER A 86 19.87 9.06 -6.53
CA SER A 86 19.46 9.56 -5.22
C SER A 86 18.73 8.48 -4.42
N ILE A 87 17.70 7.84 -4.99
CA ILE A 87 16.95 6.78 -4.30
C ILE A 87 17.82 5.55 -4.02
N PHE A 88 18.71 5.19 -4.95
CA PHE A 88 19.61 4.05 -4.78
C PHE A 88 20.53 4.23 -3.56
N TRP A 89 21.24 5.37 -3.49
CA TRP A 89 22.17 5.62 -2.39
C TRP A 89 21.47 5.87 -1.06
N THR A 90 20.31 6.55 -1.04
CA THR A 90 19.55 6.72 0.20
C THR A 90 18.99 5.40 0.72
N SER A 91 18.51 4.51 -0.18
CA SER A 91 18.02 3.19 0.19
C SER A 91 19.13 2.28 0.72
N ILE A 92 20.32 2.32 0.11
CA ILE A 92 21.49 1.56 0.59
C ILE A 92 21.99 2.11 1.93
N ALA A 93 22.06 3.43 2.08
CA ALA A 93 22.44 4.04 3.35
C ALA A 93 21.44 3.65 4.45
N PHE A 94 20.13 3.69 4.16
CA PHE A 94 19.10 3.22 5.08
C PHE A 94 19.26 1.74 5.41
N LEU A 95 19.50 0.87 4.41
CA LEU A 95 19.75 -0.56 4.63
C LEU A 95 20.88 -0.78 5.62
N PHE A 96 22.03 -0.15 5.40
CA PHE A 96 23.21 -0.30 6.26
C PHE A 96 22.94 0.19 7.68
N ILE A 97 22.40 1.40 7.82
CA ILE A 97 22.09 1.98 9.13
C ILE A 97 21.05 1.13 9.86
N ALA A 98 19.94 0.78 9.21
CA ALA A 98 18.85 0.03 9.83
C ALA A 98 19.29 -1.38 10.25
N LEU A 99 20.15 -2.06 9.47
CA LEU A 99 20.69 -3.36 9.85
C LEU A 99 21.66 -3.27 11.04
N VAL A 100 22.47 -2.21 11.13
CA VAL A 100 23.34 -1.99 12.31
C VAL A 100 22.51 -1.74 13.57
N PHE A 101 21.42 -1.00 13.46
CA PHE A 101 20.53 -0.67 14.58
C PHE A 101 19.39 -1.66 14.81
N ARG A 102 19.35 -2.79 14.09
CA ARG A 102 18.22 -3.74 14.15
C ARG A 102 17.95 -4.30 15.55
N ASN A 103 19.00 -4.51 16.34
CA ASN A 103 18.88 -5.01 17.72
C ASN A 103 18.23 -3.95 18.63
N THR A 104 18.61 -2.69 18.46
CA THR A 104 18.01 -1.57 19.19
C THR A 104 16.54 -1.36 18.80
N LEU A 105 16.24 -1.48 17.49
CA LEU A 105 14.86 -1.42 16.99
C LEU A 105 14.01 -2.57 17.55
N SER A 106 14.57 -3.78 17.64
CA SER A 106 13.92 -4.94 18.25
C SER A 106 13.60 -4.69 19.72
N GLY A 107 14.58 -4.22 20.50
CA GLY A 107 14.38 -3.91 21.92
C GLY A 107 13.34 -2.80 22.17
N TRP A 108 13.29 -1.76 21.32
CA TRP A 108 12.33 -0.67 21.50
C TRP A 108 10.90 -1.02 21.07
N SER A 109 10.77 -1.89 20.06
CA SER A 109 9.48 -2.25 19.49
C SER A 109 8.87 -3.53 20.08
N GLY A 110 9.66 -4.34 20.78
CA GLY A 110 9.24 -5.66 21.26
C GLY A 110 9.11 -6.70 20.14
N ILE A 111 9.51 -6.36 18.90
CA ILE A 111 9.41 -7.22 17.73
C ILE A 111 10.72 -8.00 17.56
N ASN A 112 10.62 -9.27 17.14
CA ASN A 112 11.80 -10.11 16.86
C ASN A 112 12.74 -9.48 15.80
N GLU A 113 14.04 -9.49 16.08
CA GLU A 113 15.12 -9.01 15.22
C GLU A 113 15.02 -9.53 13.77
N GLN A 114 14.61 -10.80 13.61
CA GLN A 114 14.48 -11.43 12.30
C GLN A 114 13.38 -10.76 11.46
N TYR A 115 12.24 -10.43 12.07
CA TYR A 115 11.12 -9.78 11.36
C TYR A 115 11.46 -8.34 10.99
N ILE A 116 12.20 -7.63 11.85
CA ILE A 116 12.74 -6.30 11.54
C ILE A 116 13.69 -6.38 10.35
N SER A 117 14.58 -7.38 10.32
CA SER A 117 15.50 -7.58 9.21
C SER A 117 14.75 -7.80 7.89
N TYR A 118 13.69 -8.61 7.88
CA TYR A 118 12.86 -8.77 6.69
C TYR A 118 12.12 -7.49 6.30
N ALA A 119 11.56 -6.76 7.26
CA ALA A 119 10.90 -5.48 7.01
C ALA A 119 11.87 -4.47 6.37
N ILE A 120 13.10 -4.38 6.86
CA ILE A 120 14.15 -3.51 6.27
C ILE A 120 14.43 -3.90 4.82
N TRP A 121 14.57 -5.21 4.53
CA TRP A 121 14.79 -5.67 3.15
C TRP A 121 13.62 -5.33 2.23
N ILE A 122 12.38 -5.52 2.69
CA ILE A 122 11.18 -5.17 1.90
C ILE A 122 11.16 -3.67 1.60
N LEU A 123 11.36 -2.83 2.63
CA LEU A 123 11.39 -1.37 2.49
C LEU A 123 12.42 -0.90 1.45
N VAL A 124 13.61 -1.48 1.47
CA VAL A 124 14.70 -1.12 0.55
C VAL A 124 14.37 -1.57 -0.87
N LEU A 125 13.89 -2.80 -1.05
CA LEU A 125 13.50 -3.32 -2.37
C LEU A 125 12.34 -2.51 -2.96
N ASP A 126 11.34 -2.16 -2.15
CA ASP A 126 10.20 -1.34 -2.54
C ASP A 126 10.63 0.09 -2.91
N ALA A 127 11.58 0.67 -2.16
CA ALA A 127 12.13 1.99 -2.45
C ALA A 127 12.87 2.03 -3.80
N LEU A 128 13.69 1.00 -4.07
CA LEU A 128 14.46 0.88 -5.32
C LEU A 128 13.57 0.78 -6.58
N VAL A 129 12.33 0.31 -6.47
CA VAL A 129 11.43 0.21 -7.63
C VAL A 129 10.61 1.47 -7.89
N ILE A 130 10.64 2.47 -7.00
CA ILE A 130 9.88 3.74 -7.12
C ILE A 130 10.18 4.45 -8.45
N VAL A 131 11.46 4.70 -8.76
CA VAL A 131 11.84 5.43 -9.99
C VAL A 131 11.56 4.59 -11.24
N PRO A 132 11.91 3.30 -11.30
CA PRO A 132 11.49 2.44 -12.41
C PRO A 132 9.98 2.44 -12.68
N PHE A 133 9.14 2.36 -11.65
CA PHE A 133 7.68 2.44 -11.80
C PHE A 133 7.24 3.82 -12.31
N SER A 134 7.81 4.89 -11.76
CA SER A 134 7.54 6.26 -12.22
C SER A 134 7.92 6.44 -13.69
N LYS A 135 9.05 5.87 -14.13
CA LYS A 135 9.50 5.87 -15.53
C LYS A 135 8.54 5.11 -16.44
N LEU A 136 8.03 3.94 -16.03
CA LEU A 136 7.01 3.22 -16.80
C LEU A 136 5.74 4.05 -16.99
N ARG A 137 5.32 4.77 -15.93
CA ARG A 137 4.15 5.64 -15.97
C ARG A 137 4.34 6.83 -16.91
N VAL A 138 5.47 7.53 -16.84
CA VAL A 138 5.74 8.67 -17.75
C VAL A 138 5.88 8.22 -19.20
N ASN A 139 6.48 7.05 -19.43
CA ASN A 139 6.57 6.46 -20.77
C ASN A 139 5.23 5.86 -21.26
N GLN A 140 4.14 6.04 -20.52
CA GLN A 140 2.81 5.53 -20.85
C GLN A 140 2.81 4.02 -21.15
N GLN A 141 3.47 3.22 -20.31
CA GLN A 141 3.50 1.76 -20.40
C GLN A 141 2.62 1.12 -19.30
N PRO A 142 1.29 1.35 -19.32
CA PRO A 142 0.38 0.94 -18.25
C PRO A 142 0.29 -0.58 -18.10
N VAL A 143 0.39 -1.32 -19.21
CA VAL A 143 0.31 -2.79 -19.20
C VAL A 143 1.49 -3.39 -18.46
N LYS A 144 2.73 -2.94 -18.72
CA LYS A 144 3.91 -3.41 -18.00
C LYS A 144 3.84 -3.04 -16.52
N TYR A 145 3.41 -1.81 -16.21
CA TYR A 145 3.19 -1.38 -14.83
C TYR A 145 2.22 -2.32 -14.10
N ALA A 146 1.06 -2.58 -14.71
CA ALA A 146 0.02 -3.42 -14.12
C ALA A 146 0.46 -4.88 -13.96
N ILE A 147 1.10 -5.47 -14.97
CA ILE A 147 1.62 -6.85 -14.90
C ILE A 147 2.60 -7.01 -13.74
N ILE A 148 3.53 -6.07 -13.58
CA ILE A 148 4.54 -6.16 -12.52
C ILE A 148 3.89 -5.96 -11.14
N LYS A 149 3.01 -4.95 -10.97
CA LYS A 149 2.32 -4.71 -9.69
C LYS A 149 1.39 -5.85 -9.29
N ILE A 150 0.59 -6.37 -10.22
CA ILE A 150 -0.32 -7.49 -9.97
C ILE A 150 0.48 -8.78 -9.76
N GLY A 151 1.54 -8.99 -10.56
CA GLY A 151 2.45 -10.12 -10.42
C GLY A 151 3.13 -10.18 -9.05
N ASN A 152 3.58 -9.04 -8.52
CA ASN A 152 4.11 -8.95 -7.14
C ASN A 152 3.10 -9.50 -6.12
N VAL A 153 1.86 -9.04 -6.16
CA VAL A 153 0.84 -9.46 -5.19
C VAL A 153 0.39 -10.91 -5.43
N ALA A 154 0.32 -11.35 -6.68
CA ALA A 154 0.00 -12.73 -7.01
C ALA A 154 1.08 -13.70 -6.52
N VAL A 155 2.37 -13.35 -6.68
CA VAL A 155 3.48 -14.13 -6.11
C VAL A 155 3.41 -14.12 -4.59
N ASN A 156 3.16 -12.96 -3.98
CA ASN A 156 3.05 -12.87 -2.53
C ASN A 156 1.92 -13.75 -1.99
N LEU A 157 0.74 -13.71 -2.61
CA LEU A 157 -0.40 -14.56 -2.25
C LEU A 157 -0.06 -16.04 -2.43
N PHE A 158 0.50 -16.41 -3.58
CA PHE A 158 0.88 -17.78 -3.87
C PHE A 158 1.87 -18.32 -2.83
N LEU A 159 2.89 -17.54 -2.49
CA LEU A 159 3.87 -17.92 -1.47
C LEU A 159 3.24 -18.01 -0.08
N ASN A 160 2.35 -17.09 0.30
CA ASN A 160 1.64 -17.19 1.58
C ASN A 160 0.79 -18.47 1.65
N LEU A 161 0.03 -18.79 0.59
CA LEU A 161 -0.74 -20.04 0.53
C LEU A 161 0.18 -21.27 0.57
N PHE A 162 1.29 -21.22 -0.16
CA PHE A 162 2.27 -22.30 -0.18
C PHE A 162 2.90 -22.55 1.19
N PHE A 163 3.39 -21.50 1.86
CA PHE A 163 4.09 -21.65 3.13
C PHE A 163 3.15 -21.89 4.32
N LEU A 164 1.97 -21.25 4.35
CA LEU A 164 1.07 -21.34 5.51
C LEU A 164 0.11 -22.53 5.43
N SER A 165 -0.28 -22.99 4.24
CA SER A 165 -1.26 -24.07 4.09
C SER A 165 -0.65 -25.35 3.50
N TYR A 166 0.13 -25.24 2.43
CA TYR A 166 0.64 -26.42 1.70
C TYR A 166 1.88 -27.05 2.36
N LEU A 167 2.81 -26.25 2.85
CA LEU A 167 4.05 -26.72 3.47
C LEU A 167 3.81 -27.54 4.75
N PRO A 168 2.95 -27.13 5.70
CA PRO A 168 2.63 -27.95 6.87
C PRO A 168 2.00 -29.29 6.49
N ALA A 169 1.04 -29.29 5.54
CA ALA A 169 0.36 -30.51 5.09
C ALA A 169 1.33 -31.52 4.45
N ILE A 170 2.38 -31.05 3.75
CA ILE A 170 3.43 -31.93 3.22
C ILE A 170 4.39 -32.41 4.30
N ALA A 171 4.76 -31.54 5.25
CA ALA A 171 5.65 -31.91 6.34
C ALA A 171 5.04 -33.02 7.22
N GLU A 172 3.71 -32.99 7.41
CA GLU A 172 2.97 -34.05 8.12
C GLU A 172 2.82 -35.34 7.30
N SER A 173 2.58 -35.23 5.99
CA SER A 173 2.32 -36.39 5.13
C SER A 173 3.56 -37.09 4.58
N ASN A 174 4.70 -36.40 4.47
CA ASN A 174 5.96 -36.95 3.95
C ASN A 174 7.18 -36.48 4.78
N PRO A 175 7.52 -37.20 5.86
CA PRO A 175 8.63 -36.87 6.77
C PRO A 175 10.01 -36.75 6.10
N ASP A 176 10.25 -37.49 5.01
CA ASP A 176 11.56 -37.58 4.33
C ASP A 176 11.72 -36.60 3.16
N SER A 177 10.74 -35.71 2.93
CA SER A 177 10.81 -34.74 1.84
C SER A 177 11.83 -33.62 2.14
N ILE A 178 12.58 -33.19 1.13
CA ILE A 178 13.46 -31.99 1.19
C ILE A 178 12.66 -30.76 1.67
N LEU A 179 11.35 -30.74 1.39
CA LEU A 179 10.44 -29.66 1.81
C LEU A 179 10.24 -29.59 3.33
N ARG A 180 10.45 -30.68 4.08
CA ARG A 180 10.43 -30.64 5.56
C ARG A 180 11.57 -29.79 6.13
N SER A 181 12.74 -29.79 5.48
CA SER A 181 13.87 -28.94 5.90
C SER A 181 13.57 -27.44 5.82
N LEU A 182 12.59 -27.05 5.01
CA LEU A 182 12.11 -25.67 4.88
C LEU A 182 11.00 -25.35 5.90
N TYR A 183 10.40 -26.36 6.52
CA TYR A 183 9.36 -26.21 7.53
C TYR A 183 9.96 -26.08 8.92
N LEU A 184 9.93 -24.85 9.43
CA LEU A 184 10.12 -24.53 10.83
C LEU A 184 8.75 -24.43 11.52
N GLU A 185 8.59 -25.17 12.61
CA GLU A 185 7.44 -25.05 13.53
C GLU A 185 7.38 -23.62 14.09
N ASP A 186 6.16 -23.11 14.31
CA ASP A 186 5.87 -21.76 14.83
C ASP A 186 6.46 -20.57 14.04
N PHE A 187 6.92 -20.78 12.80
CA PHE A 187 7.53 -19.75 11.96
C PHE A 187 6.56 -19.07 10.98
N GLN A 188 5.26 -19.08 11.28
CA GLN A 188 4.20 -18.59 10.38
C GLN A 188 4.40 -17.12 9.97
N ILE A 189 4.74 -16.24 10.91
CA ILE A 189 5.02 -14.82 10.64
C ILE A 189 6.23 -14.67 9.72
N GLY A 190 7.28 -15.45 9.99
CA GLY A 190 8.48 -15.46 9.18
C GLY A 190 8.18 -15.76 7.71
N TYR A 191 7.30 -16.72 7.43
CA TYR A 191 6.86 -17.02 6.06
C TYR A 191 6.10 -15.88 5.39
N ILE A 192 5.28 -15.12 6.12
CA ILE A 192 4.59 -13.93 5.59
C ILE A 192 5.63 -12.90 5.15
N PHE A 193 6.64 -12.65 5.98
CA PHE A 193 7.71 -11.71 5.67
C PHE A 193 8.61 -12.20 4.52
N VAL A 194 9.00 -13.48 4.53
CA VAL A 194 9.78 -14.08 3.43
C VAL A 194 9.02 -13.99 2.11
N SER A 195 7.71 -14.27 2.11
CA SER A 195 6.84 -14.12 0.94
C SER A 195 6.85 -12.68 0.39
N ASN A 196 6.86 -11.68 1.27
CA ASN A 196 6.98 -10.28 0.87
C ASN A 196 8.38 -9.94 0.34
N VAL A 197 9.45 -10.39 1.02
CA VAL A 197 10.84 -10.19 0.56
C VAL A 197 11.03 -10.76 -0.83
N VAL A 198 10.58 -12.00 -1.09
CA VAL A 198 10.70 -12.65 -2.40
C VAL A 198 9.88 -11.91 -3.45
N ALA A 199 8.65 -11.51 -3.15
CA ALA A 199 7.83 -10.75 -4.09
C ALA A 199 8.45 -9.39 -4.47
N SER A 200 8.94 -8.63 -3.48
CA SER A 200 9.64 -7.36 -3.70
C SER A 200 10.96 -7.56 -4.43
N LEU A 201 11.71 -8.63 -4.14
CA LEU A 201 12.95 -8.97 -4.84
C LEU A 201 12.71 -9.29 -6.31
N LEU A 202 11.73 -10.13 -6.63
CA LEU A 202 11.38 -10.44 -8.02
C LEU A 202 10.91 -9.19 -8.79
N THR A 203 10.21 -8.29 -8.10
CA THR A 203 9.79 -7.00 -8.66
C THR A 203 10.99 -6.12 -8.99
N PHE A 204 11.96 -6.06 -8.07
CA PHE A 204 13.23 -5.37 -8.29
C PHE A 204 14.01 -6.00 -9.45
N ILE A 205 14.13 -7.33 -9.51
CA ILE A 205 14.81 -8.04 -10.61
C ILE A 205 14.16 -7.71 -11.95
N ALA A 206 12.83 -7.74 -12.04
CA ALA A 206 12.09 -7.40 -13.26
C ALA A 206 12.34 -5.96 -13.73
N LEU A 207 12.61 -5.03 -12.80
CA LEU A 207 12.86 -3.62 -13.07
C LEU A 207 14.34 -3.23 -13.09
N SER A 208 15.23 -4.13 -12.67
CA SER A 208 16.68 -3.94 -12.62
C SER A 208 17.31 -3.56 -13.97
N PRO A 209 16.79 -3.94 -15.17
CA PRO A 209 17.32 -3.45 -16.44
C PRO A 209 17.30 -1.93 -16.57
N ASN A 210 16.48 -1.23 -15.79
CA ASN A 210 16.47 0.24 -15.78
C ASN A 210 17.70 0.84 -15.11
N TYR A 211 18.31 0.13 -14.15
CA TYR A 211 19.53 0.56 -13.45
C TYR A 211 20.79 0.31 -14.28
N PHE A 212 20.86 -0.83 -14.97
CA PHE A 212 22.01 -1.17 -15.83
C PHE A 212 22.16 -0.25 -17.06
N LYS A 213 21.09 0.45 -17.46
CA LYS A 213 21.09 1.38 -18.58
C LYS A 213 21.45 2.82 -18.18
N LEU A 214 21.67 3.10 -16.90
CA LEU A 214 22.02 4.43 -16.42
C LEU A 214 23.50 4.72 -16.72
N LYS A 215 23.80 5.96 -17.14
CA LYS A 215 25.18 6.44 -17.28
C LYS A 215 25.77 6.98 -15.97
N TRP A 216 25.01 6.87 -14.87
CA TRP A 216 25.41 7.30 -13.52
C TRP A 216 25.84 8.78 -13.42
N TYR A 217 25.20 9.66 -14.20
CA TYR A 217 25.40 11.10 -14.09
C TYR A 217 24.45 11.71 -13.06
N PHE A 218 25.01 12.48 -12.12
CA PHE A 218 24.26 13.11 -11.04
C PHE A 218 24.34 14.64 -11.14
N ASP A 219 23.19 15.29 -11.36
CA ASP A 219 23.07 16.74 -11.36
C ASP A 219 22.60 17.24 -9.99
N TYR A 220 23.54 17.78 -9.21
CA TYR A 220 23.26 18.30 -7.87
C TYR A 220 22.29 19.50 -7.87
N SER A 221 22.34 20.36 -8.90
CA SER A 221 21.45 21.52 -9.01
C SER A 221 20.02 21.08 -9.28
N LEU A 222 19.84 20.11 -10.16
CA LEU A 222 18.54 19.46 -10.39
C LEU A 222 18.05 18.75 -9.13
N TRP A 223 18.89 17.94 -8.48
CA TRP A 223 18.54 17.24 -7.25
C TRP A 223 18.03 18.19 -6.16
N LYS A 224 18.71 19.31 -5.92
CA LYS A 224 18.29 20.30 -4.92
C LYS A 224 16.91 20.88 -5.21
N ARG A 225 16.62 21.19 -6.48
CA ARG A 225 15.29 21.67 -6.92
C ARG A 225 14.21 20.59 -6.75
N MET A 226 14.55 19.33 -7.02
CA MET A 226 13.64 18.19 -6.81
C MET A 226 13.36 17.97 -5.32
N MET A 227 14.38 18.03 -4.45
CA MET A 227 14.22 17.91 -3.00
C MET A 227 13.38 19.03 -2.40
N GLN A 228 13.58 20.28 -2.83
CA GLN A 228 12.77 21.40 -2.37
C GLN A 228 11.28 21.22 -2.72
N TYR A 229 10.99 20.59 -3.86
CA TYR A 229 9.61 20.27 -4.24
C TYR A 229 9.09 18.98 -3.58
N GLY A 230 9.94 17.99 -3.35
CA GLY A 230 9.59 16.71 -2.71
C GLY A 230 9.35 16.84 -1.21
N MET A 231 10.02 17.77 -0.53
CA MET A 231 9.96 17.91 0.94
C MET A 231 8.55 18.22 1.46
N PRO A 232 7.78 19.19 0.91
CA PRO A 232 6.38 19.37 1.31
C PRO A 232 5.51 18.14 1.06
N ILE A 233 5.80 17.39 -0.01
CA ILE A 233 5.07 16.17 -0.39
C ILE A 233 5.37 15.03 0.59
N LEU A 234 6.63 14.92 1.05
CA LEU A 234 7.02 14.02 2.11
C LEU A 234 6.24 14.32 3.39
N VAL A 235 6.16 15.60 3.81
CA VAL A 235 5.41 15.99 5.02
C VAL A 235 3.93 15.63 4.87
N ALA A 236 3.31 15.94 3.73
CA ALA A 236 1.93 15.56 3.44
C ALA A 236 1.72 14.04 3.44
N GLY A 237 2.68 13.29 2.88
CA GLY A 237 2.68 11.82 2.87
C GLY A 237 2.77 11.24 4.28
N ILE A 238 3.60 11.82 5.15
CA ILE A 238 3.73 11.42 6.55
C ILE A 238 2.41 11.65 7.28
N ALA A 239 1.79 12.82 7.10
CA ALA A 239 0.48 13.13 7.68
C ALA A 239 -0.58 12.11 7.23
N PHE A 240 -0.58 11.74 5.94
CA PHE A 240 -1.45 10.70 5.42
C PHE A 240 -1.17 9.31 6.03
N ALA A 241 0.09 8.90 6.12
CA ALA A 241 0.46 7.60 6.71
C ALA A 241 0.09 7.52 8.19
N ILE A 242 0.27 8.61 8.94
CA ILE A 242 -0.18 8.71 10.34
C ILE A 242 -1.70 8.57 10.40
N ASN A 243 -2.44 9.34 9.60
CA ASN A 243 -3.90 9.27 9.61
C ASN A 243 -4.45 7.86 9.33
N GLU A 244 -3.77 7.08 8.49
CA GLU A 244 -4.24 5.76 8.05
C GLU A 244 -3.79 4.59 8.94
N GLN A 245 -2.63 4.68 9.58
CA GLN A 245 -1.99 3.53 10.25
C GLN A 245 -1.64 3.75 11.72
N PHE A 246 -1.76 4.97 12.22
CA PHE A 246 -1.39 5.28 13.60
C PHE A 246 -2.34 4.67 14.62
N ASP A 247 -3.58 4.40 14.23
CA ASP A 247 -4.58 3.66 15.01
C ASP A 247 -4.03 2.34 15.58
N LYS A 248 -3.40 1.52 14.73
CA LYS A 248 -2.87 0.20 15.10
C LYS A 248 -1.67 0.29 16.03
N ILE A 249 -0.79 1.25 15.76
CA ILE A 249 0.41 1.51 16.58
C ILE A 249 0.01 2.02 17.96
N LEU A 250 -0.95 2.93 18.03
CA LEU A 250 -1.43 3.53 19.27
C LEU A 250 -2.21 2.52 20.11
N LEU A 251 -3.04 1.69 19.47
CA LEU A 251 -3.75 0.60 20.16
C LEU A 251 -2.75 -0.38 20.83
N GLY A 252 -1.69 -0.76 20.12
CA GLY A 252 -0.63 -1.62 20.67
C GLY A 252 0.18 -0.99 21.82
N LYS A 253 0.23 0.34 21.91
CA LYS A 253 0.96 1.06 22.99
C LYS A 253 0.11 1.48 24.18
N LEU A 254 -1.18 1.73 23.97
CA LEU A 254 -2.08 2.20 25.03
C LEU A 254 -2.73 1.06 25.81
N LEU A 255 -2.89 -0.12 25.19
CA LEU A 255 -3.45 -1.28 25.86
C LEU A 255 -2.42 -1.94 26.80
N PRO A 256 -2.89 -2.65 27.84
CA PRO A 256 -2.04 -3.47 28.68
C PRO A 256 -1.21 -4.46 27.84
N PRO A 257 0.10 -4.63 28.11
CA PRO A 257 1.01 -5.42 27.26
C PRO A 257 0.59 -6.89 27.07
N ASP A 258 -0.17 -7.43 28.01
CA ASP A 258 -0.70 -8.80 28.02
C ASP A 258 -1.81 -9.04 26.99
N ILE A 259 -2.56 -8.02 26.61
CA ILE A 259 -3.67 -8.13 25.64
C ILE A 259 -3.44 -7.30 24.36
N ALA A 260 -2.50 -6.35 24.39
CA ALA A 260 -2.31 -5.35 23.34
C ALA A 260 -2.17 -5.96 21.93
N ASP A 261 -1.27 -6.93 21.76
CA ASP A 261 -1.05 -7.56 20.47
C ASP A 261 -2.30 -8.30 19.96
N ALA A 262 -3.00 -9.02 20.85
CA ALA A 262 -4.21 -9.73 20.48
C ALA A 262 -5.32 -8.78 20.03
N GLU A 263 -5.57 -7.72 20.78
CA GLU A 263 -6.57 -6.70 20.45
C GLU A 263 -6.26 -5.96 19.15
N VAL A 264 -4.97 -5.69 18.87
CA VAL A 264 -4.57 -5.13 17.57
C VAL A 264 -4.86 -6.09 16.43
N GLY A 265 -4.65 -7.40 16.63
CA GLY A 265 -5.01 -8.43 15.65
C GLY A 265 -6.51 -8.46 15.37
N VAL A 266 -7.33 -8.45 16.41
CA VAL A 266 -8.81 -8.41 16.33
C VAL A 266 -9.28 -7.14 15.62
N TYR A 267 -8.77 -5.98 16.04
CA TYR A 267 -9.05 -4.70 15.42
C TYR A 267 -8.68 -4.69 13.93
N ASN A 268 -7.48 -5.13 13.57
CA ASN A 268 -7.02 -5.11 12.18
C ASN A 268 -7.81 -6.07 11.29
N ALA A 269 -8.23 -7.24 11.79
CA ALA A 269 -9.11 -8.15 11.04
C ALA A 269 -10.45 -7.49 10.73
N CYS A 270 -11.12 -6.91 11.73
CA CYS A 270 -12.38 -6.19 11.55
C CYS A 270 -12.20 -4.94 10.66
N TYR A 271 -11.06 -4.23 10.75
CA TYR A 271 -10.76 -3.08 9.89
C TYR A 271 -10.83 -3.42 8.41
N LYS A 272 -10.44 -4.65 8.02
CA LYS A 272 -10.47 -5.10 6.62
C LYS A 272 -11.89 -5.19 6.05
N LEU A 273 -12.94 -5.29 6.88
CA LEU A 273 -14.32 -5.15 6.42
C LEU A 273 -14.63 -3.71 5.94
N GLY A 274 -13.93 -2.71 6.45
CA GLY A 274 -14.00 -1.33 5.95
C GLY A 274 -13.45 -1.16 4.53
N LEU A 275 -12.73 -2.15 4.00
CA LEU A 275 -12.11 -2.09 2.68
C LEU A 275 -13.12 -1.88 1.55
N PHE A 276 -14.36 -2.37 1.68
CA PHE A 276 -15.41 -2.14 0.69
C PHE A 276 -15.63 -0.65 0.42
N MET A 277 -15.64 0.16 1.49
CA MET A 277 -15.84 1.61 1.37
C MET A 277 -14.60 2.31 0.82
N VAL A 278 -13.41 1.84 1.20
CA VAL A 278 -12.13 2.31 0.64
C VAL A 278 -12.06 2.05 -0.86
N LEU A 279 -12.46 0.86 -1.31
CA LEU A 279 -12.49 0.48 -2.73
C LEU A 279 -13.50 1.31 -3.51
N TYR A 280 -14.70 1.52 -2.97
CA TYR A 280 -15.71 2.40 -3.56
C TYR A 280 -15.16 3.82 -3.76
N ARG A 281 -14.62 4.44 -2.70
CA ARG A 281 -14.00 5.78 -2.77
C ARG A 281 -12.91 5.82 -3.84
N THR A 282 -12.03 4.82 -3.84
CA THR A 282 -10.88 4.78 -4.76
C THR A 282 -11.32 4.66 -6.21
N ALA A 283 -12.25 3.74 -6.51
CA ALA A 283 -12.80 3.57 -7.85
C ALA A 283 -13.50 4.85 -8.33
N TYR A 284 -14.22 5.51 -7.44
CA TYR A 284 -14.89 6.76 -7.74
C TYR A 284 -13.90 7.89 -8.06
N THR A 285 -12.90 8.11 -7.20
CA THR A 285 -11.87 9.15 -7.42
C THR A 285 -11.15 8.95 -8.75
N LEU A 286 -10.78 7.71 -9.09
CA LEU A 286 -10.13 7.39 -10.36
C LEU A 286 -10.99 7.70 -11.59
N GLY A 287 -12.30 7.51 -11.49
CA GLY A 287 -13.23 7.79 -12.59
C GLY A 287 -13.58 9.27 -12.72
N ILE A 288 -13.70 9.97 -11.60
CA ILE A 288 -14.28 11.32 -11.56
C ILE A 288 -13.25 12.43 -11.80
N GLU A 289 -11.98 12.25 -11.42
CA GLU A 289 -10.94 13.26 -11.64
C GLU A 289 -10.83 13.67 -13.13
N PRO A 290 -10.74 12.75 -14.11
CA PRO A 290 -10.72 13.11 -15.53
C PRO A 290 -12.01 13.80 -16.00
N PHE A 291 -13.15 13.44 -15.43
CA PHE A 291 -14.43 14.04 -15.75
C PHE A 291 -14.47 15.52 -15.30
N PHE A 292 -13.99 15.79 -14.09
CA PHE A 292 -13.92 17.15 -13.55
C PHE A 292 -12.98 18.06 -14.34
N PHE A 293 -11.78 17.59 -14.69
CA PHE A 293 -10.86 18.38 -15.52
C PHE A 293 -11.37 18.65 -16.94
N SER A 294 -12.21 17.78 -17.51
CA SER A 294 -12.77 17.99 -18.86
C SER A 294 -13.99 18.91 -18.88
N HIS A 295 -14.61 19.16 -17.73
CA HIS A 295 -15.81 19.99 -17.60
C HIS A 295 -15.60 21.24 -16.72
N SER A 296 -14.35 21.54 -16.32
CA SER A 296 -14.00 22.69 -15.47
C SER A 296 -14.35 24.04 -16.07
N ASP A 297 -14.30 24.16 -17.40
CA ASP A 297 -14.53 25.42 -18.13
C ASP A 297 -16.00 25.62 -18.55
N SER A 298 -16.88 24.67 -18.21
CA SER A 298 -18.30 24.75 -18.54
C SER A 298 -19.04 25.71 -17.59
N LYS A 299 -19.99 26.49 -18.11
CA LYS A 299 -20.79 27.42 -17.29
C LYS A 299 -21.62 26.72 -16.20
N ASP A 300 -21.93 25.43 -16.40
CA ASP A 300 -22.69 24.58 -15.46
C ASP A 300 -21.80 23.72 -14.55
N ALA A 301 -20.50 24.02 -14.48
CA ALA A 301 -19.53 23.31 -13.66
C ALA A 301 -20.06 23.06 -12.23
N PRO A 302 -20.46 24.09 -11.43
CA PRO A 302 -20.91 23.90 -10.05
C PRO A 302 -22.08 22.92 -9.90
N GLN A 303 -23.05 22.97 -10.80
CA GLN A 303 -24.25 22.13 -10.75
C GLN A 303 -23.94 20.69 -11.14
N THR A 304 -23.01 20.50 -12.07
CA THR A 304 -22.48 19.19 -12.44
C THR A 304 -21.72 18.57 -11.26
N TYR A 305 -20.87 19.33 -10.57
CA TYR A 305 -20.18 18.88 -9.34
C TYR A 305 -21.15 18.49 -8.23
N ALA A 306 -22.19 19.30 -7.99
CA ALA A 306 -23.21 19.02 -6.98
C ALA A 306 -23.98 17.73 -7.31
N THR A 307 -24.32 17.53 -8.58
CA THR A 307 -25.02 16.32 -9.05
C THR A 307 -24.17 15.07 -8.85
N ILE A 308 -22.89 15.15 -9.24
CA ILE A 308 -21.92 14.06 -9.09
C ILE A 308 -21.73 13.71 -7.61
N THR A 309 -21.50 14.70 -6.76
CA THR A 309 -21.37 14.51 -5.31
C THR A 309 -22.65 13.92 -4.70
N LYS A 310 -23.84 14.36 -5.15
CA LYS A 310 -25.12 13.79 -4.73
C LYS A 310 -25.19 12.29 -5.04
N TYR A 311 -24.86 11.88 -6.26
CA TYR A 311 -24.85 10.45 -6.61
C TYR A 311 -23.78 9.68 -5.83
N PHE A 312 -22.60 10.25 -5.59
CA PHE A 312 -21.60 9.65 -4.72
C PHE A 312 -22.14 9.35 -3.32
N VAL A 313 -22.87 10.30 -2.73
CA VAL A 313 -23.49 10.15 -1.42
C VAL A 313 -24.59 9.09 -1.48
N ILE A 314 -25.48 9.11 -2.48
CA ILE A 314 -26.55 8.12 -2.62
C ILE A 314 -26.01 6.69 -2.72
N PHE A 315 -25.09 6.44 -3.66
CA PHE A 315 -24.49 5.11 -3.83
C PHE A 315 -23.62 4.73 -2.63
N GLY A 316 -22.88 5.68 -2.06
CA GLY A 316 -22.06 5.46 -0.87
C GLY A 316 -22.89 5.10 0.36
N SER A 317 -24.05 5.74 0.56
CA SER A 317 -25.00 5.41 1.62
C SER A 317 -25.60 4.02 1.44
N PHE A 318 -25.90 3.61 0.20
CA PHE A 318 -26.38 2.26 -0.09
C PHE A 318 -25.31 1.20 0.24
N ILE A 319 -24.05 1.44 -0.14
CA ILE A 319 -22.92 0.56 0.20
C ILE A 319 -22.71 0.51 1.71
N LEU A 320 -22.70 1.66 2.38
CA LEU A 320 -22.55 1.75 3.83
C LEU A 320 -23.63 0.93 4.55
N LEU A 321 -24.90 1.11 4.18
CA LEU A 321 -26.00 0.38 4.78
C LEU A 321 -25.90 -1.11 4.48
N SER A 322 -25.57 -1.49 3.23
CA SER A 322 -25.39 -2.89 2.85
C SER A 322 -24.31 -3.56 3.67
N VAL A 323 -23.12 -2.97 3.77
CA VAL A 323 -22.01 -3.58 4.52
C VAL A 323 -22.34 -3.68 6.02
N ILE A 324 -23.00 -2.68 6.61
CA ILE A 324 -23.40 -2.73 8.02
C ILE A 324 -24.47 -3.80 8.28
N VAL A 325 -25.51 -3.88 7.46
CA VAL A 325 -26.60 -4.86 7.61
C VAL A 325 -26.09 -6.28 7.36
N PHE A 326 -25.24 -6.47 6.36
CA PHE A 326 -24.65 -7.77 6.05
C PHE A 326 -23.35 -8.06 6.82
N ALA A 327 -22.97 -7.23 7.80
CA ALA A 327 -21.73 -7.41 8.56
C ALA A 327 -21.66 -8.77 9.26
N ASP A 328 -22.79 -9.27 9.76
CA ASP A 328 -22.88 -10.59 10.41
C ASP A 328 -22.68 -11.77 9.44
N ILE A 329 -22.98 -11.58 8.15
CA ILE A 329 -22.71 -12.58 7.10
C ILE A 329 -21.28 -12.44 6.59
N LEU A 330 -20.82 -11.20 6.39
CA LEU A 330 -19.47 -10.92 5.92
C LEU A 330 -18.40 -11.37 6.91
N LYS A 331 -18.65 -11.26 8.23
CA LYS A 331 -17.71 -11.74 9.25
C LYS A 331 -17.50 -13.26 9.14
N LEU A 332 -18.53 -14.06 8.88
CA LEU A 332 -18.41 -15.52 8.74
C LEU A 332 -17.53 -15.93 7.55
N ILE A 333 -17.53 -15.11 6.49
CA ILE A 333 -16.72 -15.38 5.29
C ILE A 333 -15.26 -14.97 5.51
N LEU A 334 -15.03 -13.84 6.20
CA LEU A 334 -13.69 -13.24 6.31
C LEU A 334 -12.92 -13.57 7.58
N ILE A 335 -13.64 -13.75 8.67
CA ILE A 335 -13.14 -13.86 10.03
C ILE A 335 -13.78 -15.12 10.61
N GLN A 336 -13.23 -16.27 10.23
CA GLN A 336 -13.82 -17.57 10.54
C GLN A 336 -13.71 -17.89 12.03
N ASP A 337 -12.66 -17.41 12.69
CA ASP A 337 -12.49 -17.54 14.13
C ASP A 337 -13.37 -16.52 14.89
N GLU A 338 -14.29 -17.04 15.70
CA GLU A 338 -15.21 -16.27 16.56
C GLU A 338 -14.46 -15.36 17.54
N SER A 339 -13.23 -15.74 17.90
CA SER A 339 -12.39 -15.01 18.85
C SER A 339 -12.03 -13.60 18.37
N TYR A 340 -12.21 -13.30 17.08
CA TYR A 340 -12.00 -11.99 16.46
C TYR A 340 -13.27 -11.13 16.37
N TRP A 341 -14.44 -11.67 16.72
CA TRP A 341 -15.71 -10.95 16.52
C TRP A 341 -15.96 -9.82 17.51
N GLU A 342 -15.20 -9.74 18.59
CA GLU A 342 -15.36 -8.72 19.63
C GLU A 342 -15.22 -7.28 19.09
N ALA A 343 -14.29 -7.06 18.15
CA ALA A 343 -14.07 -5.76 17.53
C ALA A 343 -15.06 -5.42 16.39
N MET A 344 -16.06 -6.27 16.11
CA MET A 344 -17.08 -5.99 15.08
C MET A 344 -17.85 -4.69 15.34
N LYS A 345 -17.93 -4.26 16.61
CA LYS A 345 -18.54 -2.98 16.99
C LYS A 345 -17.85 -1.76 16.36
N VAL A 346 -16.59 -1.90 15.94
CA VAL A 346 -15.81 -0.82 15.31
C VAL A 346 -16.11 -0.70 13.81
N VAL A 347 -16.61 -1.75 13.17
CA VAL A 347 -16.81 -1.82 11.71
C VAL A 347 -17.71 -0.68 11.18
N PRO A 348 -18.89 -0.39 11.78
CA PRO A 348 -19.73 0.73 11.33
C PRO A 348 -19.01 2.08 11.37
N LEU A 349 -18.20 2.32 12.41
CA LEU A 349 -17.44 3.56 12.58
C LEU A 349 -16.37 3.71 11.49
N ILE A 350 -15.67 2.62 11.15
CA ILE A 350 -14.63 2.64 10.10
C ILE A 350 -15.24 2.89 8.72
N ILE A 351 -16.37 2.25 8.42
CA ILE A 351 -17.09 2.45 7.15
C ILE A 351 -17.57 3.91 7.06
N LEU A 352 -18.14 4.43 8.13
CA LEU A 352 -18.61 5.81 8.20
C LEU A 352 -17.45 6.82 8.06
N ALA A 353 -16.32 6.58 8.72
CA ALA A 353 -15.12 7.41 8.58
C ALA A 353 -14.62 7.45 7.13
N ASN A 354 -14.55 6.28 6.48
CA ASN A 354 -14.16 6.19 5.06
C ASN A 354 -15.17 6.83 4.11
N PHE A 355 -16.47 6.78 4.44
CA PHE A 355 -17.51 7.47 3.69
C PHE A 355 -17.33 8.99 3.73
N PHE A 356 -17.18 9.55 4.94
CA PHE A 356 -16.94 10.99 5.10
C PHE A 356 -15.63 11.43 4.48
N LEU A 357 -14.58 10.62 4.59
CA LEU A 357 -13.31 10.88 3.91
C LEU A 357 -13.49 10.93 2.38
N GLY A 358 -14.34 10.06 1.82
CA GLY A 358 -14.72 10.10 0.40
C GLY A 358 -15.44 11.36 -0.01
N ILE A 359 -16.41 11.80 0.80
CA ILE A 359 -17.13 13.08 0.59
C ILE A 359 -16.15 14.24 0.63
N TYR A 360 -15.30 14.30 1.66
CA TYR A 360 -14.26 15.33 1.80
C TYR A 360 -13.33 15.37 0.58
N THR A 361 -12.85 14.20 0.13
CA THR A 361 -11.96 14.11 -1.04
C THR A 361 -12.64 14.66 -2.29
N ASN A 362 -13.90 14.29 -2.56
CA ASN A 362 -14.66 14.81 -3.69
C ASN A 362 -14.85 16.33 -3.62
N LEU A 363 -15.17 16.87 -2.45
CA LEU A 363 -15.31 18.31 -2.25
C LEU A 363 -13.95 19.04 -2.39
N SER A 364 -12.85 18.43 -1.95
CA SER A 364 -11.51 19.01 -2.05
C SER A 364 -11.06 19.22 -3.50
N VAL A 365 -11.50 18.37 -4.43
CA VAL A 365 -11.16 18.49 -5.86
C VAL A 365 -11.74 19.80 -6.43
N TRP A 366 -12.92 20.19 -5.98
CA TRP A 366 -13.54 21.46 -6.36
C TRP A 366 -12.70 22.68 -5.94
N TYR A 367 -12.18 22.69 -4.70
CA TYR A 367 -11.31 23.77 -4.23
C TYR A 367 -10.03 23.91 -5.08
N LYS A 368 -9.44 22.78 -5.51
CA LYS A 368 -8.27 22.77 -6.40
C LYS A 368 -8.54 23.34 -7.79
N LEU A 369 -9.77 23.24 -8.29
CA LEU A 369 -10.14 23.71 -9.62
C LEU A 369 -10.52 25.20 -9.65
N ILE A 370 -10.89 25.78 -8.51
CA ILE A 370 -11.23 27.21 -8.38
C ILE A 370 -10.01 28.04 -7.93
N ASP A 371 -8.82 27.44 -7.87
CA ASP A 371 -7.58 28.08 -7.39
C ASP A 371 -7.74 28.75 -6.01
N LYS A 372 -8.59 28.17 -5.15
CA LYS A 372 -8.80 28.58 -3.75
C LYS A 372 -8.14 27.59 -2.78
N THR A 373 -6.89 27.23 -3.05
CA THR A 373 -6.07 26.34 -2.20
C THR A 373 -5.06 27.11 -1.38
#